data_AF-A0A6A9T7K2-F1
#
_entry.id   AF-A0A6A9T7K2-F1
#
_cell.length_a   1.000
_cell.length_b   1.000
_cell.length_c   1.000
_cell.angle_alpha   90.00
_cell.angle_beta   90.00
_cell.angle_gamma   90.00
#
_symmetry.space_group_name_H-M   'P 1'
#
loop_
_entity.id
_entity.type
_entity.pdbx_description
1 polymer ?
#
loop_
_entity_poly.entity_id
_entity_poly.type
_entity_poly.pdbx_seq_one_letter_code
_entity_poly.pdbx_strand_id
1 'polypeptide(L)'
;MFHEVVDEQATAAKSADAESADAEATDVTAATLRAAFEETVREAAAETGRETIREETDLNASSVDAAFDGDADGLTVADGAAVLALRDDRDADAIVAELRDHLLIGMTTAVLDVDSIASAIEADLTGQEVQQALEGRAAMTLAELAEIAAVIERRKR
;
A
#
# COMPACT_ATOMS: atom_id res chain seq x y z
N MET A 1 6.84 31.55 -70.16
CA MET A 1 6.48 31.47 -68.73
C MET A 1 7.65 30.73 -68.07
N PHE A 2 8.86 31.30 -68.07
CA PHE A 2 9.41 32.29 -67.12
C PHE A 2 9.25 31.89 -65.65
N HIS A 3 10.39 31.54 -65.04
CA HIS A 3 10.82 31.80 -63.64
C HIS A 3 9.99 31.13 -62.52
N GLU A 4 10.48 30.78 -61.33
CA GLU A 4 11.78 30.79 -60.64
C GLU A 4 11.42 30.44 -59.15
N VAL A 5 12.18 29.53 -58.52
CA VAL A 5 12.73 29.57 -57.14
C VAL A 5 11.82 29.77 -55.90
N VAL A 6 11.89 28.76 -55.00
CA VAL A 6 12.20 28.76 -53.53
C VAL A 6 11.27 29.58 -52.61
N ASP A 7 10.73 29.05 -51.49
CA ASP A 7 11.33 28.56 -50.23
C ASP A 7 10.38 27.47 -49.65
N GLU A 8 10.78 26.24 -49.29
CA GLU A 8 11.66 25.85 -48.18
C GLU A 8 11.21 26.43 -46.83
N GLN A 9 10.61 25.60 -45.95
CA GLN A 9 10.88 25.55 -44.51
C GLN A 9 10.17 24.36 -43.85
N ALA A 10 11.00 23.35 -43.56
CA ALA A 10 11.05 22.62 -42.29
C ALA A 10 9.77 21.97 -41.73
N THR A 11 9.62 20.67 -42.00
CA THR A 11 9.14 19.70 -40.99
C THR A 11 9.91 18.39 -41.10
N ALA A 12 11.24 18.48 -40.93
CA ALA A 12 12.06 17.33 -40.60
C ALA A 12 12.41 17.37 -39.10
N ALA A 13 11.56 16.76 -38.29
CA ALA A 13 11.91 16.20 -36.98
C ALA A 13 10.83 15.16 -36.69
N LYS A 14 11.03 13.94 -37.22
CA LYS A 14 11.55 12.84 -36.41
C LYS A 14 10.57 12.55 -35.27
N SER A 15 9.63 11.66 -35.60
CA SER A 15 9.05 10.67 -34.68
C SER A 15 9.95 10.46 -33.47
N ALA A 16 9.60 11.13 -32.39
CA ALA A 16 10.17 10.97 -31.07
C ALA A 16 8.98 10.96 -30.12
N ASP A 17 8.92 9.88 -29.34
CA ASP A 17 8.05 9.69 -28.18
C ASP A 17 6.56 9.49 -28.43
N ALA A 18 6.27 8.43 -29.19
CA ALA A 18 5.08 7.59 -28.94
C ALA A 18 5.48 6.33 -28.14
N GLU A 19 6.38 6.48 -27.16
CA GLU A 19 6.87 5.38 -26.32
C GLU A 19 7.14 5.90 -24.89
N SER A 20 6.08 6.33 -24.22
CA SER A 20 6.07 6.62 -22.77
C SER A 20 4.67 6.38 -22.18
N ALA A 21 3.97 5.36 -22.68
CA ALA A 21 2.67 4.93 -22.16
C ALA A 21 2.71 3.51 -21.56
N ASP A 22 3.92 3.01 -21.28
CA ASP A 22 4.18 1.85 -20.43
C ASP A 22 4.99 2.32 -19.21
N ALA A 23 4.48 3.36 -18.53
CA ALA A 23 5.00 3.73 -17.22
C ALA A 23 4.44 2.72 -16.22
N GLU A 24 5.19 1.61 -16.10
CA GLU A 24 5.16 0.65 -15.02
C GLU A 24 3.81 -0.04 -14.83
N ALA A 25 3.61 -1.17 -15.52
CA ALA A 25 2.94 -2.29 -14.87
C ALA A 25 3.81 -2.71 -13.67
N THR A 26 3.80 -1.93 -12.59
CA THR A 26 4.41 -2.32 -11.33
C THR A 26 3.75 -3.62 -10.95
N ASP A 27 4.50 -4.71 -11.02
CA ASP A 27 4.04 -5.97 -10.48
C ASP A 27 3.65 -5.70 -9.02
N VAL A 28 2.43 -6.08 -8.63
CA VAL A 28 1.94 -5.79 -7.29
C VAL A 28 2.62 -6.79 -6.36
N THR A 29 3.81 -6.40 -5.89
CA THR A 29 4.61 -7.20 -4.97
C THR A 29 4.36 -6.78 -3.53
N ALA A 30 4.60 -7.70 -2.59
CA ALA A 30 4.51 -7.42 -1.16
C ALA A 30 5.47 -6.27 -0.78
N ALA A 31 6.69 -6.26 -1.31
CA ALA A 31 7.66 -5.21 -1.04
C ALA A 31 7.18 -3.82 -1.51
N THR A 32 6.59 -3.73 -2.71
CA THR A 32 6.04 -2.46 -3.22
C THR A 32 4.87 -1.97 -2.37
N LEU A 33 3.96 -2.87 -1.98
CA LEU A 33 2.83 -2.50 -1.12
C LEU A 33 3.28 -2.10 0.28
N ARG A 34 4.23 -2.83 0.86
CA ARG A 34 4.80 -2.52 2.17
C ARG A 34 5.43 -1.12 2.17
N ALA A 35 6.27 -0.81 1.18
CA ALA A 35 6.86 0.52 1.05
C ALA A 35 5.80 1.63 0.91
N ALA A 36 4.70 1.37 0.19
CA ALA A 36 3.60 2.32 0.09
C ALA A 36 2.86 2.52 1.42
N PHE A 37 2.67 1.47 2.22
CA PHE A 37 2.07 1.58 3.55
C PHE A 37 2.99 2.31 4.53
N GLU A 38 4.28 1.99 4.53
CA GLU A 38 5.31 2.70 5.30
C GLU A 38 5.33 4.18 4.98
N GLU A 39 5.33 4.54 3.69
CA GLU A 39 5.25 5.92 3.24
C GLU A 39 4.00 6.62 3.76
N THR A 40 2.84 5.99 3.61
CA THR A 40 1.54 6.54 4.03
C THR A 40 1.51 6.82 5.53
N VAL A 41 2.00 5.88 6.35
CA VAL A 41 2.07 6.05 7.80
C VAL A 41 3.09 7.14 8.16
N ARG A 42 4.24 7.17 7.49
CA ARG A 42 5.30 8.14 7.76
C ARG A 42 4.87 9.57 7.43
N GLU A 43 4.18 9.77 6.32
CA GLU A 43 3.60 11.06 5.95
C GLU A 43 2.61 11.55 7.02
N ALA A 44 1.67 10.69 7.42
CA ALA A 44 0.72 11.01 8.48
C ALA A 44 1.42 11.31 9.82
N ALA A 45 2.42 10.50 10.19
CA ALA A 45 3.20 10.72 11.40
C ALA A 45 3.92 12.08 11.35
N ALA A 46 4.55 12.42 10.23
CA ALA A 46 5.28 13.67 10.04
C ALA A 46 4.36 14.90 10.13
N GLU A 47 3.14 14.81 9.63
CA GLU A 47 2.13 15.88 9.71
C GLU A 47 1.58 16.08 11.12
N THR A 48 1.34 14.99 11.86
CA THR A 48 0.77 15.03 13.21
C THR A 48 1.80 15.37 14.30
N GLY A 49 3.03 14.88 14.17
CA GLY A 49 4.13 15.10 15.11
C GLY A 49 4.24 14.05 16.23
N ARG A 50 5.47 13.77 16.68
CA ARG A 50 5.79 12.70 17.67
C ARG A 50 5.10 12.88 19.01
N GLU A 51 5.04 14.12 19.50
CA GLU A 51 4.46 14.44 20.82
C GLU A 51 2.95 14.17 20.79
N THR A 52 2.24 14.73 19.82
CA THR A 52 0.81 14.50 19.60
C THR A 52 0.47 13.01 19.50
N ILE A 53 1.23 12.24 18.72
CA ILE A 53 0.96 10.79 18.58
C ILE A 53 1.11 10.07 19.93
N ARG A 54 2.12 10.43 20.75
CA ARG A 54 2.32 9.82 22.07
C ARG A 54 1.25 10.22 23.09
N GLU A 55 0.63 11.39 22.92
CA GLU A 55 -0.41 11.90 23.82
C GLU A 55 -1.79 11.36 23.47
N GLU A 56 -2.09 11.26 22.17
CA GLU A 56 -3.43 10.95 21.67
C GLU A 56 -3.62 9.47 21.28
N THR A 57 -2.55 8.65 21.35
CA THR A 57 -2.62 7.21 21.05
C THR A 57 -1.95 6.36 22.13
N ASP A 58 -2.29 5.07 22.16
CA ASP A 58 -1.66 4.09 23.05
C ASP A 58 -0.35 3.51 22.48
N LEU A 59 0.23 4.10 21.43
CA LEU A 59 1.46 3.61 20.82
C LEU A 59 2.64 3.76 21.78
N ASN A 60 3.44 2.70 21.88
CA ASN A 60 4.70 2.75 22.62
C ASN A 60 5.75 3.57 21.85
N ALA A 61 6.81 3.99 22.55
CA ALA A 61 7.86 4.85 21.96
C ALA A 61 8.51 4.24 20.71
N SER A 62 8.77 2.92 20.70
CA SER A 62 9.34 2.24 19.53
C SER A 62 8.40 2.24 18.32
N SER A 63 7.09 2.03 18.50
CA SER A 63 6.11 2.10 17.41
C SER A 63 6.01 3.51 16.84
N VAL A 64 6.10 4.55 17.68
CA VAL A 64 6.14 5.94 17.23
C VAL A 64 7.40 6.21 16.42
N ASP A 65 8.57 5.78 16.91
CA ASP A 65 9.83 6.01 16.20
C ASP A 65 9.85 5.26 14.85
N ALA A 66 9.40 4.00 14.82
CA ALA A 66 9.19 3.19 13.61
C ALA A 66 8.30 3.89 12.56
N ALA A 67 7.17 4.45 12.99
CA ALA A 67 6.26 5.20 12.10
C ALA A 67 6.95 6.42 11.46
N PHE A 68 7.83 7.12 12.19
CA PHE A 68 8.57 8.27 11.66
C PHE A 68 9.73 7.90 10.76
N ASP A 69 10.41 6.80 11.07
CA ASP A 69 11.60 6.37 10.33
C ASP A 69 11.21 5.61 9.05
N GLY A 70 9.93 5.30 8.87
CA GLY A 70 9.44 4.47 7.76
C GLY A 70 9.87 3.02 7.88
N ASP A 71 10.21 2.58 9.09
CA ASP A 71 10.61 1.22 9.40
C ASP A 71 9.43 0.52 10.09
N ALA A 72 8.51 -0.02 9.29
CA ALA A 72 7.31 -0.67 9.81
C ALA A 72 7.55 -2.12 10.25
N ASP A 73 8.80 -2.55 10.46
CA ASP A 73 9.08 -3.88 10.99
C ASP A 73 8.43 -4.03 12.39
N GLY A 74 7.43 -4.89 12.45
CA GLY A 74 6.64 -5.11 13.67
C GLY A 74 5.55 -4.07 13.95
N LEU A 75 5.36 -3.06 13.09
CA LEU A 75 4.23 -2.13 13.22
C LEU A 75 2.94 -2.86 12.82
N THR A 76 1.93 -2.78 13.67
CA THR A 76 0.63 -3.37 13.36
C THR A 76 -0.21 -2.48 12.44
N VAL A 77 -1.17 -3.09 11.76
CA VAL A 77 -2.21 -2.37 11.01
C VAL A 77 -2.97 -1.42 11.93
N ALA A 78 -3.20 -1.80 13.19
CA ALA A 78 -3.86 -0.96 14.18
C ALA A 78 -2.99 0.25 14.56
N ASP A 79 -1.68 0.08 14.73
CA ASP A 79 -0.76 1.19 15.00
C ASP A 79 -0.75 2.20 13.84
N GLY A 80 -0.64 1.71 12.60
CA GLY A 80 -0.71 2.56 11.41
C GLY A 80 -2.04 3.29 11.27
N ALA A 81 -3.16 2.61 11.57
CA ALA A 81 -4.48 3.21 11.56
C ALA A 81 -4.64 4.28 12.66
N ALA A 82 -4.07 4.08 13.85
CA ALA A 82 -4.08 5.08 14.91
C ALA A 82 -3.35 6.37 14.51
N VAL A 83 -2.23 6.24 13.79
CA VAL A 83 -1.52 7.41 13.24
C VAL A 83 -2.36 8.11 12.16
N LEU A 84 -2.95 7.35 11.23
CA LEU A 84 -3.78 7.90 10.16
C LEU A 84 -5.05 8.59 10.68
N ALA A 85 -5.66 8.04 11.72
CA ALA A 85 -6.84 8.59 12.38
C ALA A 85 -6.63 10.04 12.86
N LEU A 86 -5.44 10.35 13.39
CA LEU A 86 -5.10 11.70 13.84
C LEU A 86 -4.97 12.72 12.71
N ARG A 87 -4.57 12.28 11.50
CA ARG A 87 -4.49 13.14 10.32
C ARG A 87 -5.87 13.38 9.70
N ASP A 88 -6.64 12.31 9.54
CA ASP A 88 -7.86 12.33 8.73
C ASP A 88 -9.14 12.64 9.55
N ASP A 89 -9.02 12.86 10.86
CA ASP A 89 -10.15 13.02 11.81
C ASP A 89 -11.17 11.88 11.68
N ARG A 90 -10.62 10.65 11.65
CA ARG A 90 -11.37 9.40 11.50
C ARG A 90 -11.11 8.50 12.71
N ASP A 91 -12.05 7.61 12.96
CA ASP A 91 -11.87 6.56 13.96
C ASP A 91 -10.91 5.47 13.44
N ALA A 92 -9.91 5.10 14.26
CA ALA A 92 -8.89 4.12 13.88
C ALA A 92 -9.48 2.72 13.68
N ASP A 93 -10.40 2.28 14.55
CA ASP A 93 -11.05 0.97 14.42
C ASP A 93 -11.89 0.89 13.14
N ALA A 94 -12.53 2.01 12.75
CA ALA A 94 -13.24 2.10 11.49
C ALA A 94 -12.31 1.94 10.27
N ILE A 95 -11.11 2.55 10.29
CA ILE A 95 -10.10 2.37 9.23
C ILE A 95 -9.70 0.89 9.11
N VAL A 96 -9.41 0.22 10.24
CA VAL A 96 -9.04 -1.20 10.25
C VAL A 96 -10.18 -2.10 9.77
N ALA A 97 -11.42 -1.82 10.18
CA ALA A 97 -12.58 -2.59 9.76
C ALA A 97 -12.83 -2.46 8.25
N GLU A 98 -12.73 -1.25 7.70
CA GLU A 98 -12.86 -0.99 6.26
C GLU A 98 -11.77 -1.69 5.46
N LEU A 99 -10.52 -1.67 5.94
CA LEU A 99 -9.42 -2.38 5.31
C LEU A 99 -9.68 -3.90 5.25
N ARG A 100 -10.12 -4.50 6.36
CA ARG A 100 -10.45 -5.94 6.42
C ARG A 100 -11.59 -6.30 5.49
N ASP A 101 -12.63 -5.47 5.40
CA ASP A 101 -13.72 -5.67 4.45
C ASP A 101 -13.21 -5.67 3.00
N HIS A 102 -12.33 -4.72 2.65
CA HIS A 102 -11.71 -4.69 1.33
C HIS A 102 -10.89 -5.96 1.02
N LEU A 103 -10.15 -6.50 2.00
CA LEU A 103 -9.45 -7.77 1.83
C LEU A 103 -10.42 -8.93 1.58
N LEU A 104 -11.52 -9.02 2.34
CA LEU A 104 -12.53 -10.08 2.19
C LEU A 104 -13.26 -10.02 0.84
N ILE A 105 -13.64 -8.81 0.40
CA ILE A 105 -14.20 -8.58 -0.94
C ILE A 105 -13.17 -8.96 -2.01
N GLY A 106 -11.90 -8.62 -1.78
CA GLY A 106 -10.80 -8.95 -2.66
C GLY A 106 -10.61 -10.46 -2.82
N MET A 107 -10.59 -11.21 -1.72
CA MET A 107 -10.52 -12.66 -1.70
C MET A 107 -11.69 -13.30 -2.43
N THR A 108 -12.91 -12.79 -2.20
CA THR A 108 -14.12 -13.29 -2.87
C THR A 108 -14.03 -13.11 -4.38
N THR A 109 -13.53 -11.96 -4.82
CA THR A 109 -13.34 -11.65 -6.25
C THR A 109 -12.25 -12.51 -6.89
N ALA A 110 -11.18 -12.77 -6.15
CA ALA A 110 -10.05 -13.60 -6.58
C ALA A 110 -10.30 -15.11 -6.44
N VAL A 111 -11.42 -15.50 -5.81
CA VAL A 111 -11.75 -16.89 -5.43
C VAL A 111 -10.60 -17.54 -4.64
N LEU A 112 -10.13 -16.82 -3.61
CA LEU A 112 -9.08 -17.26 -2.70
C LEU A 112 -9.67 -17.70 -1.37
N ASP A 113 -9.16 -18.81 -0.84
CA ASP A 113 -9.36 -19.25 0.53
C ASP A 113 -8.12 -18.93 1.41
N VAL A 114 -8.27 -19.09 2.73
CA VAL A 114 -7.22 -18.73 3.69
C VAL A 114 -6.02 -19.67 3.66
N ASP A 115 -6.19 -20.95 3.30
CA ASP A 115 -5.08 -21.91 3.18
C ASP A 115 -4.24 -21.59 1.93
N SER A 116 -4.90 -21.18 0.85
CA SER A 116 -4.25 -20.69 -0.37
C SER A 116 -3.43 -19.42 -0.12
N ILE A 117 -3.94 -18.48 0.70
CA ILE A 117 -3.18 -17.28 1.10
C ILE A 117 -1.98 -17.67 1.96
N ALA A 118 -2.20 -18.44 3.03
CA ALA A 118 -1.15 -18.88 3.93
C ALA A 118 -0.01 -19.59 3.19
N SER A 119 -0.33 -20.39 2.17
CA SER A 119 0.67 -21.10 1.35
C SER A 119 1.44 -20.19 0.36
N ALA A 120 0.98 -18.96 0.14
CA ALA A 120 1.49 -18.05 -0.88
C ALA A 120 2.24 -16.83 -0.32
N ILE A 121 2.16 -16.61 0.99
CA ILE A 121 2.85 -15.54 1.71
C ILE A 121 4.15 -16.06 2.34
N GLU A 122 5.07 -15.16 2.67
CA GLU A 122 6.34 -15.49 3.34
C GLU A 122 6.17 -15.59 4.86
N ALA A 123 5.18 -14.89 5.41
CA ALA A 123 4.83 -14.99 6.82
C ALA A 123 4.47 -16.42 7.22
N ASP A 124 4.99 -16.86 8.38
CA ASP A 124 4.73 -18.19 8.96
C ASP A 124 3.35 -18.20 9.64
N LEU A 125 2.30 -18.02 8.85
CA LEU A 125 0.92 -18.06 9.30
C LEU A 125 0.22 -19.30 8.76
N THR A 126 -0.55 -19.95 9.63
CA THR A 126 -1.51 -20.96 9.21
C THR A 126 -2.75 -20.30 8.58
N GLY A 127 -3.53 -21.06 7.80
CA GLY A 127 -4.81 -20.58 7.27
C GLY A 127 -5.77 -20.10 8.37
N GLN A 128 -5.73 -20.72 9.56
CA GLN A 128 -6.50 -20.27 10.72
C GLN A 128 -6.04 -18.89 11.22
N GLU A 129 -4.73 -18.64 11.30
CA GLU A 129 -4.18 -17.35 11.75
C GLU A 129 -4.48 -16.24 10.74
N VAL A 130 -4.38 -16.53 9.43
CA VAL A 130 -4.85 -15.62 8.37
C VAL A 130 -6.33 -15.30 8.58
N GLN A 131 -7.18 -16.31 8.84
CA GLN A 131 -8.59 -16.08 9.13
C GLN A 131 -8.79 -15.20 10.39
N GLN A 132 -8.08 -15.47 11.49
CA GLN A 132 -8.18 -14.66 12.71
C GLN A 132 -7.77 -13.21 12.47
N ALA A 133 -6.71 -12.96 11.69
CA ALA A 133 -6.24 -11.62 11.37
C ALA A 133 -7.29 -10.84 10.54
N LEU A 134 -7.90 -11.49 9.54
CA LEU A 134 -8.97 -10.91 8.72
C LEU A 134 -10.27 -10.67 9.49
N GLU A 135 -10.60 -11.52 10.46
CA GLU A 135 -11.76 -11.36 11.36
C GLU A 135 -11.50 -10.39 12.52
N GLY A 136 -10.27 -9.91 12.68
CA GLY A 136 -9.86 -9.02 13.76
C GLY A 136 -9.72 -9.65 15.13
N ARG A 137 -9.52 -10.96 15.17
CA ARG A 137 -9.27 -11.73 16.40
C ARG A 137 -7.78 -11.92 16.69
N ALA A 138 -6.92 -11.59 15.74
CA ALA A 138 -5.47 -11.51 15.92
C ALA A 138 -4.94 -10.18 15.35
N ALA A 139 -3.82 -9.72 15.89
CA ALA A 139 -3.09 -8.59 15.31
C ALA A 139 -2.54 -8.99 13.93
N MET A 140 -2.47 -8.01 13.04
CA MET A 140 -1.89 -8.13 11.71
C MET A 140 -0.84 -7.03 11.58
N THR A 141 0.34 -7.36 11.11
CA THR A 141 1.42 -6.40 10.82
C THR A 141 1.23 -5.77 9.45
N LEU A 142 1.88 -4.62 9.22
CA LEU A 142 1.89 -4.00 7.88
C LEU A 142 2.61 -4.87 6.84
N ALA A 143 3.59 -5.67 7.26
CA ALA A 143 4.26 -6.64 6.40
C ALA A 143 3.30 -7.76 5.96
N GLU A 144 2.60 -8.40 6.91
CA GLU A 144 1.59 -9.43 6.61
C GLU A 144 0.45 -8.87 5.75
N LEU A 145 0.00 -7.64 6.03
CA LEU A 145 -0.98 -6.95 5.19
C LEU A 145 -0.51 -6.85 3.74
N ALA A 146 0.74 -6.42 3.52
CA ALA A 146 1.31 -6.26 2.19
C ALA A 146 1.43 -7.59 1.45
N GLU A 147 1.82 -8.66 2.13
CA GLU A 147 1.89 -10.00 1.55
C GLU A 147 0.51 -10.52 1.15
N ILE A 148 -0.48 -10.42 2.05
CA ILE A 148 -1.86 -10.84 1.79
C ILE A 148 -2.47 -10.04 0.63
N ALA A 149 -2.34 -8.71 0.66
CA ALA A 149 -2.85 -7.83 -0.38
C ALA A 149 -2.20 -8.11 -1.75
N ALA A 150 -0.89 -8.38 -1.79
CA ALA A 150 -0.19 -8.71 -3.03
C ALA A 150 -0.67 -10.04 -3.63
N VAL A 151 -0.95 -11.06 -2.81
CA VAL A 151 -1.53 -12.32 -3.29
C VAL A 151 -2.91 -12.08 -3.90
N ILE A 152 -3.77 -11.31 -3.21
CA ILE A 152 -5.12 -10.99 -3.67
C ILE A 152 -5.08 -10.23 -5.01
N GLU A 153 -4.30 -9.16 -5.10
CA GLU A 153 -4.25 -8.30 -6.28
C GLU A 153 -3.66 -9.02 -7.51
N ARG A 154 -2.62 -9.83 -7.33
CA ARG A 154 -2.05 -10.62 -8.43
C ARG A 154 -3.03 -11.67 -8.97
N ARG A 155 -3.95 -12.18 -8.14
CA ARG A 155 -4.92 -13.20 -8.52
C ARG A 155 -6.16 -12.65 -9.22
N LYS A 156 -6.49 -11.36 -9.01
CA LYS A 156 -7.59 -10.64 -9.67
C LYS A 156 -7.30 -10.30 -11.14
N ARG A 157 -6.03 -10.16 -11.50
CA ARG A 157 -5.56 -9.87 -12.87
C ARG A 157 -5.66 -11.11 -13.75
#